data_AF-A0A9N9K0X1-F1
#
_entry.id   AF-A0A9N9K0X1-F1
#
_cell.length_a   1.000
_cell.length_b   1.000
_cell.length_c   1.000
_cell.angle_alpha   90.00
_cell.angle_beta   90.00
_cell.angle_gamma   90.00
#
_symmetry.space_group_name_H-M   'P 1'
#
loop_
_entity.id
_entity.type
_entity.pdbx_description
1 polymer ?
#
loop_
_entity_poly.entity_id
_entity_poly.type
_entity_poly.pdbx_seq_one_letter_code
_entity_poly.pdbx_strand_id
1 'polypeptide(L)'
;GTILIIDWGYCTRNNENTAFAGALECMPDEVLQSLVNEENIVYGPKVDLVRFVRSFYLMLHRPSMERIAFDKDDSIKKRAQIMLNFWNDCSKSDVWNNIYQAIENLNYNQLIQEVEEFF
;
A
#
# COMPACT_ATOMS: atom_id res chain seq x y z
N GLY A 1 -3.24 -12.65 20.91
CA GLY A 1 -3.29 -13.72 19.89
C GLY A 1 -2.07 -13.61 19.00
N THR A 2 -1.66 -14.68 18.32
CA THR A 2 -0.51 -14.67 17.41
C THR A 2 -0.98 -14.35 15.99
N ILE A 3 -0.33 -13.38 15.31
CA ILE A 3 -0.55 -13.10 13.89
C ILE A 3 0.42 -13.97 13.09
N LEU A 4 -0.08 -14.68 12.07
CA LEU A 4 0.72 -15.48 11.14
C LEU A 4 0.60 -14.91 9.73
N ILE A 5 1.74 -14.58 9.12
CA ILE A 5 1.81 -14.17 7.71
C ILE A 5 1.90 -15.45 6.86
N ILE A 6 0.96 -15.63 5.94
CA ILE A 6 0.85 -16.79 5.05
C ILE A 6 0.66 -16.32 3.61
N ASP A 7 0.81 -17.25 2.66
CA ASP A 7 0.66 -17.03 1.22
C ASP A 7 1.58 -15.91 0.70
N TRP A 8 2.81 -16.29 0.40
CA TRP A 8 3.80 -15.39 -0.20
C TRP A 8 3.53 -15.13 -1.69
N GLY A 9 2.45 -15.69 -2.28
CA GLY A 9 1.94 -15.32 -3.60
C GLY A 9 2.97 -15.31 -4.75
N TYR A 10 2.88 -14.28 -5.59
CA TYR A 10 3.73 -14.01 -6.77
C TYR A 10 5.11 -13.45 -6.37
N CYS A 11 5.87 -14.18 -5.56
CA CYS A 11 7.23 -13.81 -5.18
C CYS A 11 8.14 -13.66 -6.41
N THR A 12 8.47 -12.42 -6.78
CA THR A 12 9.49 -12.12 -7.79
C THR A 12 10.85 -11.96 -7.12
N ARG A 13 11.93 -12.38 -7.80
CA ARG A 13 13.26 -12.33 -7.20
C ARG A 13 13.92 -10.95 -7.25
N ASN A 14 13.51 -10.03 -8.13
CA ASN A 14 13.97 -8.63 -8.18
C ASN A 14 13.22 -7.83 -9.26
N ASN A 15 12.74 -6.60 -8.96
CA ASN A 15 12.41 -5.49 -9.89
C ASN A 15 11.91 -5.89 -11.29
N GLU A 16 11.06 -6.91 -11.38
CA GLU A 16 10.53 -7.42 -12.63
C GLU A 16 9.28 -6.64 -12.99
N ASN A 17 9.15 -6.26 -14.26
CA ASN A 17 7.91 -5.69 -14.77
C ASN A 17 6.86 -6.79 -14.77
N THR A 18 5.90 -6.70 -13.87
CA THR A 18 4.80 -7.66 -13.77
C THR A 18 3.47 -6.96 -13.95
N ALA A 19 2.50 -7.70 -14.47
CA ALA A 19 1.11 -7.27 -14.43
C ALA A 19 0.66 -7.17 -12.97
N PHE A 20 -0.17 -6.18 -12.66
CA PHE A 20 -0.67 -5.99 -11.32
C PHE A 20 -1.42 -7.22 -10.81
N ALA A 21 -1.03 -7.69 -9.62
CA ALA A 21 -1.76 -8.70 -8.88
C ALA A 21 -1.78 -8.34 -7.37
N GLY A 22 -2.98 -8.21 -6.81
CA GLY A 22 -3.19 -8.11 -5.36
C GLY A 22 -4.24 -7.08 -4.94
N ALA A 23 -4.31 -6.81 -3.63
CA ALA A 23 -5.20 -5.81 -3.04
C ALA A 23 -4.72 -4.39 -3.37
N LEU A 24 -5.62 -3.58 -3.91
CA LEU A 24 -5.34 -2.22 -4.43
C LEU A 24 -5.36 -1.19 -3.29
N GLU A 25 -6.15 -1.49 -2.25
CA GLU A 25 -6.42 -0.64 -1.10
C GLU A 25 -5.16 -0.36 -0.27
N CYS A 26 -4.20 -1.27 -0.24
CA CYS A 26 -2.96 -1.11 0.52
C CYS A 26 -1.74 -0.76 -0.33
N MET A 27 -1.89 -0.62 -1.66
CA MET A 27 -0.75 -0.39 -2.54
C MET A 27 -0.09 0.97 -2.28
N PRO A 28 1.25 1.09 -2.44
CA PRO A 28 1.96 2.36 -2.38
C PRO A 28 1.52 3.35 -3.46
N ASP A 29 1.76 4.62 -3.21
CA ASP A 29 1.36 5.70 -4.13
C ASP A 29 2.09 5.59 -5.48
N GLU A 30 3.36 5.18 -5.50
CA GLU A 30 4.06 4.96 -6.77
C GLU A 30 3.40 3.85 -7.61
N VAL A 31 2.94 2.77 -6.99
CA VAL A 31 2.26 1.66 -7.67
C VAL A 31 0.89 2.10 -8.17
N LEU A 32 0.13 2.82 -7.34
CA LEU A 32 -1.17 3.39 -7.71
C LEU A 32 -1.02 4.38 -8.88
N GLN A 33 0.02 5.21 -8.86
CA GLN A 33 0.29 6.17 -9.94
C GLN A 33 0.67 5.44 -11.24
N SER A 34 1.52 4.41 -11.19
CA SER A 34 1.82 3.57 -12.36
C SER A 34 0.56 2.93 -12.95
N LEU A 35 -0.36 2.44 -12.12
CA LEU A 35 -1.64 1.90 -12.57
C LEU A 35 -2.52 2.95 -13.25
N VAL A 36 -2.54 4.18 -12.72
CA VAL A 36 -3.29 5.29 -13.32
C VAL A 36 -2.70 5.67 -14.68
N ASN A 37 -1.38 5.65 -14.80
CA ASN A 37 -0.64 6.02 -16.00
C ASN A 37 -0.51 4.87 -17.00
N GLU A 38 -0.94 3.65 -16.65
CA GLU A 38 -0.76 2.43 -17.45
C GLU A 38 0.73 2.11 -17.71
N GLU A 39 1.58 2.42 -16.72
CA GLU A 39 3.01 2.19 -16.73
C GLU A 39 3.39 0.86 -16.06
N ASN A 40 4.60 0.38 -16.33
CA ASN A 40 5.13 -0.79 -15.66
C ASN A 40 5.32 -0.53 -14.15
N ILE A 41 5.01 -1.55 -13.35
CA ILE A 41 5.20 -1.51 -11.90
C ILE A 41 6.54 -2.17 -11.57
N VAL A 42 7.32 -1.50 -10.72
CA VAL A 42 8.55 -2.05 -10.17
C VAL A 42 8.29 -2.49 -8.73
N TYR A 43 8.21 -3.81 -8.51
CA TYR A 43 8.05 -4.37 -7.18
C TYR A 43 9.40 -4.55 -6.48
N GLY A 44 9.47 -4.09 -5.23
CA GLY A 44 10.62 -4.27 -4.35
C GLY A 44 10.20 -4.26 -2.88
N PRO A 45 11.14 -4.45 -1.93
CA PRO A 45 10.82 -4.61 -0.51
C PRO A 45 10.00 -3.47 0.08
N LYS A 46 10.19 -2.24 -0.42
CA LYS A 46 9.44 -1.05 0.01
C LYS A 46 7.95 -1.18 -0.24
N VAL A 47 7.57 -1.78 -1.38
CA VAL A 47 6.17 -2.02 -1.72
C VAL A 47 5.51 -2.91 -0.68
N ASP A 48 6.19 -3.99 -0.26
CA ASP A 48 5.67 -4.91 0.76
C ASP A 48 5.54 -4.23 2.12
N LEU A 49 6.50 -3.39 2.51
CA LEU A 49 6.45 -2.66 3.79
C LEU A 49 5.34 -1.60 3.84
N VAL A 50 5.15 -0.82 2.76
CA VAL A 50 4.03 0.12 2.70
C VAL A 50 2.70 -0.64 2.73
N ARG A 51 2.59 -1.76 1.99
CA ARG A 51 1.39 -2.62 2.02
C ARG A 51 1.11 -3.15 3.40
N PHE A 52 2.14 -3.57 4.14
CA PHE A 52 2.01 -4.03 5.51
C PHE A 52 1.39 -2.93 6.40
N VAL A 53 1.99 -1.73 6.45
CA VAL A 53 1.50 -0.64 7.30
C VAL A 53 0.08 -0.21 6.90
N ARG A 54 -0.18 -0.02 5.60
CA ARG A 54 -1.50 0.36 5.09
C ARG A 54 -2.55 -0.70 5.41
N SER A 55 -2.21 -1.99 5.34
CA SER A 55 -3.13 -3.09 5.71
C SER A 55 -3.48 -3.06 7.19
N PHE A 56 -2.51 -2.82 8.07
CA PHE A 56 -2.77 -2.65 9.51
C PHE A 56 -3.68 -1.45 9.77
N TYR A 57 -3.44 -0.32 9.09
CA TYR A 57 -4.28 0.87 9.20
C TYR A 57 -5.73 0.59 8.82
N LEU A 58 -5.95 -0.04 7.65
CA LEU A 58 -7.29 -0.40 7.18
C LEU A 58 -7.98 -1.40 8.12
N MET A 59 -7.26 -2.37 8.66
CA MET A 59 -7.80 -3.37 9.59
C MET A 59 -8.27 -2.75 10.91
N LEU A 60 -7.46 -1.83 11.47
CA LEU A 60 -7.67 -1.26 12.79
C LEU A 60 -8.65 -0.07 12.77
N HIS A 61 -8.48 0.86 11.84
CA HIS A 61 -9.29 2.08 11.80
C HIS A 61 -10.57 1.92 10.99
N ARG A 62 -10.64 0.91 10.10
CA ARG A 62 -11.81 0.62 9.24
C ARG A 62 -12.44 1.87 8.62
N PRO A 63 -11.64 2.71 7.94
CA PRO A 63 -12.16 3.95 7.36
C PRO A 63 -13.27 3.65 6.37
N SER A 64 -14.28 4.51 6.31
CA SER A 64 -15.33 4.41 5.31
C SER A 64 -14.76 4.76 3.94
N MET A 65 -14.37 3.75 3.18
CA MET A 65 -14.03 3.93 1.77
C MET A 65 -15.33 3.96 0.98
N GLU A 66 -15.48 4.95 0.09
CA GLU A 66 -16.56 4.91 -0.90
C GLU A 66 -16.47 3.58 -1.65
N ARG A 67 -17.52 2.75 -1.53
CA ARG A 67 -17.58 1.51 -2.28
C ARG A 67 -17.68 1.89 -3.75
N ILE A 68 -16.62 1.58 -4.48
CA ILE A 68 -16.64 1.65 -5.93
C ILE A 68 -17.69 0.65 -6.39
N ALA A 69 -18.79 1.14 -6.95
CA ALA A 69 -19.81 0.27 -7.52
C ALA A 69 -19.16 -0.53 -8.65
N PHE A 70 -19.40 -1.85 -8.68
CA PHE A 70 -19.05 -2.68 -9.81
C PHE A 70 -19.98 -2.32 -10.98
N ASP A 71 -19.69 -1.22 -11.65
CA ASP A 71 -20.39 -0.76 -12.85
C ASP A 71 -19.65 -1.21 -14.13
N LYS A 72 -20.25 -0.96 -15.30
CA LYS A 72 -19.66 -1.37 -16.58
C LYS A 72 -18.44 -0.55 -16.98
N ASP A 73 -18.23 0.61 -16.36
CA ASP A 73 -17.11 1.51 -16.61
C ASP A 73 -16.03 1.41 -15.52
N ASP A 74 -16.12 0.38 -14.68
CA ASP A 74 -15.24 0.13 -13.55
C ASP A 74 -13.90 -0.41 -14.05
N SER A 75 -12.87 0.44 -13.97
CA SER A 75 -11.52 0.12 -14.42
C SER A 75 -10.53 0.20 -13.27
N ILE A 76 -9.50 -0.64 -13.32
CA ILE A 76 -8.43 -0.64 -12.32
C ILE A 76 -7.80 0.75 -12.16
N LYS A 77 -7.71 1.53 -13.24
CA LYS A 77 -7.26 2.91 -13.27
C LYS A 77 -8.14 3.83 -12.41
N LYS A 78 -9.47 3.77 -12.55
CA LYS A 78 -10.39 4.57 -11.72
C LYS A 78 -10.26 4.19 -10.25
N ARG A 79 -10.19 2.89 -9.96
CA ARG A 79 -9.99 2.39 -8.59
C ARG A 79 -8.67 2.86 -8.00
N ALA A 80 -7.59 2.83 -8.79
CA ALA A 80 -6.27 3.27 -8.36
C ALA A 80 -6.27 4.77 -8.06
N GLN A 81 -6.94 5.57 -8.88
CA GLN A 81 -7.10 7.01 -8.62
C GLN A 81 -7.87 7.28 -7.32
N ILE A 82 -8.94 6.54 -7.04
CA ILE A 82 -9.70 6.69 -5.80
C ILE A 82 -8.85 6.34 -4.58
N MET A 83 -8.07 5.24 -4.64
CA MET A 83 -7.15 4.88 -3.55
C MET A 83 -6.01 5.89 -3.39
N LEU A 84 -5.47 6.42 -4.48
CA LEU A 84 -4.42 7.44 -4.43
C LEU A 84 -4.93 8.71 -3.75
N ASN A 85 -6.15 9.15 -4.07
CA ASN A 85 -6.79 10.30 -3.41
C ASN A 85 -7.02 10.02 -1.92
N PHE A 86 -7.55 8.85 -1.59
CA PHE A 86 -7.77 8.43 -0.20
C PHE A 86 -6.47 8.48 0.63
N TRP A 87 -5.38 7.90 0.13
CA TRP A 87 -4.12 7.88 0.86
C TRP A 87 -3.48 9.25 0.97
N ASN A 88 -3.52 10.06 -0.10
CA ASN A 88 -3.07 11.45 -0.06
C ASN A 88 -3.77 12.27 1.03
N ASP A 89 -5.01 11.94 1.38
CA ASP A 89 -5.74 12.62 2.46
C ASP A 89 -5.49 12.02 3.85
N CYS A 90 -5.30 10.70 3.94
CA CYS A 90 -5.11 10.00 5.22
C CYS A 90 -3.67 10.04 5.75
N SER A 91 -2.65 10.10 4.89
CA SER A 91 -1.25 9.95 5.27
C SER A 91 -0.53 11.27 5.55
N LYS A 92 -1.21 12.25 6.16
CA LYS A 92 -0.71 13.62 6.39
C LYS A 92 -0.37 13.88 7.87
N SER A 93 0.56 13.11 8.44
CA SER A 93 1.05 13.32 9.81
C SER A 93 2.56 13.10 9.92
N ASP A 94 3.17 13.63 10.97
CA ASP A 94 4.60 13.42 11.25
C ASP A 94 4.94 11.93 11.41
N VAL A 95 4.07 11.16 12.09
CA VAL A 95 4.24 9.70 12.24
C VAL A 95 4.21 8.99 10.89
N TRP A 96 3.29 9.36 9.99
CA TRP A 96 3.26 8.83 8.62
C TRP A 96 4.53 9.15 7.84
N ASN A 97 5.04 10.38 7.96
CA ASN A 97 6.29 10.78 7.31
C ASN A 97 7.47 9.97 7.84
N ASN A 98 7.56 9.76 9.15
CA ASN A 98 8.61 8.95 9.76
C ASN A 98 8.53 7.48 9.32
N ILE A 99 7.33 6.91 9.27
CA ILE A 99 7.09 5.56 8.74
C ILE A 99 7.62 5.47 7.30
N TYR A 100 7.24 6.40 6.42
CA TYR A 100 7.70 6.37 5.03
C TYR A 100 9.21 6.56 4.91
N GLN A 101 9.83 7.41 5.73
CA GLN A 101 11.28 7.53 5.78
C GLN A 101 11.96 6.24 6.26
N ALA A 102 11.40 5.56 7.28
CA ALA A 102 11.93 4.29 7.76
C ALA A 102 11.84 3.21 6.68
N ILE A 103 10.74 3.15 5.93
CA ILE A 103 10.56 2.23 4.80
C ILE A 103 11.55 2.56 3.67
N GLU A 104 11.69 3.83 3.30
CA GLU A 104 12.57 4.27 2.22
C GLU A 104 14.03 3.87 2.49
N ASN A 105 14.45 3.94 3.74
CA ASN A 105 15.77 3.54 4.21
C ASN A 105 15.89 2.05 4.56
N LEU A 106 14.80 1.27 4.46
CA LEU A 106 14.70 -0.12 4.93
C LEU A 106 15.16 -0.30 6.39
N ASN A 107 14.90 0.70 7.23
CA ASN A 107 15.24 0.68 8.65
C ASN A 107 14.12 0.03 9.46
N TYR A 108 14.14 -1.30 9.53
CA TYR A 108 13.12 -2.09 10.22
C TYR A 108 12.96 -1.75 11.71
N ASN A 109 14.05 -1.43 12.41
CA ASN A 109 13.97 -1.09 13.84
C ASN A 109 13.20 0.20 14.07
N GLN A 110 13.48 1.23 13.28
CA GLN A 110 12.73 2.48 13.33
C GLN A 110 11.29 2.25 12.88
N LEU A 111 11.08 1.48 11.79
CA LEU A 111 9.74 1.18 11.31
C LEU A 111 8.86 0.52 12.38
N ILE A 112 9.40 -0.42 13.16
CA ILE A 112 8.68 -1.04 14.28
C ILE A 112 8.26 0.01 15.31
N GLN A 113 9.19 0.89 15.72
CA GLN A 113 8.90 1.94 16.70
C GLN A 113 7.80 2.90 16.23
N GLU A 114 7.89 3.37 15.00
CA GLU A 114 6.89 4.30 14.44
C GLU A 114 5.53 3.62 14.27
N VAL A 115 5.49 2.34 13.88
CA VAL A 115 4.24 1.57 13.78
C VAL A 115 3.62 1.33 15.16
N GLU A 116 4.42 1.10 16.20
CA GLU A 116 3.95 1.00 17.59
C GLU A 116 3.42 2.34 18.13
N GLU A 117 3.99 3.48 17.72
CA GLU A 117 3.46 4.80 18.09
C GLU A 117 2.15 5.11 17.35
N PHE A 118 2.01 4.59 16.13
CA PHE A 118 0.87 4.87 15.27
C PHE A 118 -0.42 4.12 15.65
N PHE A 119 -0.33 3.01 16.41
CA PHE A 119 -1.46 2.11 16.74
C PHE A 119 -1.60 1.85 18.24
#